data_AF-R9MH99-F1
#
_entry.id   AF-R9MH99-F1
#
_cell.length_a   1.000
_cell.length_b   1.000
_cell.length_c   1.000
_cell.angle_alpha   90.00
_cell.angle_beta   90.00
_cell.angle_gamma   90.00
#
_symmetry.space_group_name_H-M   'P 1'
#
loop_
_entity.id
_entity.type
_entity.pdbx_description
1 polymer ?
#
loop_
_entity_poly.entity_id
_entity_poly.type
_entity_poly.pdbx_seq_one_letter_code
_entity_poly.pdbx_strand_id
1 'polypeptide(L)'
;MKKMNQERRRGNSRHRRRIRGHKRSVLIVSAVIILMGVIVLVNSMALKAKERAYKEQEIELQQQIKEEEQKAKEIDKLEDYVGTDAYVEDMAREKLGLVYEDEIIFKAK
;
A
#
# COMPACT_ATOMS: atom_id res chain seq x y z
N MET A 1 36.69 60.17 39.85
CA MET A 1 36.83 58.80 39.28
C MET A 1 35.65 57.85 39.52
N LYS A 2 34.89 57.93 40.64
CA LYS A 2 33.79 56.98 40.93
C LYS A 2 32.57 57.05 39.99
N LYS A 3 32.21 58.24 39.45
CA LYS A 3 31.04 58.40 38.56
C LYS A 3 31.19 57.69 37.19
N MET A 4 32.38 57.71 36.60
CA MET A 4 32.66 57.11 35.29
C MET A 4 32.55 55.57 35.29
N ASN A 5 32.83 54.92 36.43
CA ASN A 5 32.74 53.46 36.55
C ASN A 5 31.29 52.97 36.76
N GLN A 6 30.41 53.84 37.28
CA GLN A 6 29.00 53.54 37.51
C GLN A 6 28.17 53.57 36.22
N GLU A 7 28.49 54.48 35.28
CA GLU A 7 27.85 54.56 33.97
C GLU A 7 28.23 53.39 33.05
N ARG A 8 29.52 52.99 33.05
CA ARG A 8 29.99 51.80 32.31
C ARG A 8 29.32 50.51 32.79
N ARG A 9 29.09 50.36 34.11
CA ARG A 9 28.35 49.22 34.68
C ARG A 9 26.86 49.21 34.31
N ARG A 10 26.21 50.38 34.25
CA ARG A 10 24.80 50.52 33.84
C ARG A 10 24.59 50.20 32.36
N GLY A 11 25.46 50.68 31.46
CA GLY A 11 25.42 50.33 30.03
C GLY A 11 25.57 48.84 29.75
N ASN A 12 26.55 48.20 30.42
CA ASN A 12 26.82 46.77 30.25
C ASN A 12 25.68 45.87 30.77
N SER A 13 24.99 46.30 31.84
CA SER A 13 23.81 45.60 32.38
C SER A 13 22.59 45.65 31.45
N ARG A 14 22.36 46.78 30.77
CA ARG A 14 21.27 46.94 29.78
C ARG A 14 21.53 46.11 28.53
N HIS A 15 22.77 46.10 28.04
CA HIS A 15 23.17 45.26 26.91
C HIS A 15 23.03 43.76 27.21
N ARG A 16 23.47 43.30 28.40
CA ARG A 16 23.26 41.92 28.86
C ARG A 16 21.78 41.53 29.02
N ARG A 17 20.91 42.45 29.46
CA ARG A 17 19.45 42.20 29.50
C ARG A 17 18.85 42.05 28.09
N ARG A 18 19.28 42.88 27.13
CA ARG A 18 18.85 42.80 25.72
C ARG A 18 19.28 41.48 25.07
N ILE A 19 20.52 41.04 25.29
CA ILE A 19 21.03 39.73 24.82
C ILE A 19 20.29 38.56 25.50
N ARG A 20 20.02 38.64 26.81
CA ARG A 20 19.23 37.60 27.52
C ARG A 20 17.80 37.48 26.97
N GLY A 21 17.17 38.58 26.59
CA GLY A 21 15.86 38.56 25.91
C GLY A 21 15.92 37.84 24.56
N HIS A 22 16.93 38.16 23.74
CA HIS A 22 17.13 37.49 22.44
C HIS A 22 17.39 35.99 22.59
N LYS A 23 18.21 35.57 23.58
CA LYS A 23 18.48 34.15 23.84
C LYS A 23 17.22 33.37 24.25
N ARG A 24 16.34 33.99 25.06
CA ARG A 24 15.05 33.38 25.42
C ARG A 24 14.12 33.24 24.22
N SER A 25 14.05 34.28 23.38
CA SER A 25 13.26 34.23 22.14
C SER A 25 13.75 33.13 21.19
N VAL A 26 15.06 33.01 20.99
CA VAL A 26 15.65 31.97 20.13
C VAL A 26 15.33 30.56 20.68
N LEU A 27 15.40 30.35 22.00
CA LEU A 27 15.06 29.08 22.62
C LEU A 27 13.59 28.67 22.39
N ILE A 28 12.67 29.63 22.51
CA ILE A 28 11.24 29.38 22.27
C ILE A 28 11.02 29.03 20.79
N VAL A 29 11.61 29.80 19.87
CA VAL A 29 11.50 29.53 18.42
C VAL A 29 12.09 28.16 18.07
N SER A 30 13.26 27.79 18.61
CA SER A 30 13.84 26.47 18.39
C SER A 30 12.96 25.34 18.95
N ALA A 31 12.34 25.55 20.10
CA ALA A 31 11.45 24.55 20.69
C ALA A 31 10.20 24.32 19.81
N VAL A 32 9.64 25.37 19.24
CA VAL A 32 8.50 25.27 18.30
C VAL A 32 8.90 24.52 17.02
N ILE A 33 10.09 24.78 16.47
CA ILE A 33 10.59 24.07 15.29
C ILE A 33 10.78 22.58 15.59
N ILE A 34 11.36 22.25 16.74
CA ILE A 34 11.52 20.86 17.18
C ILE A 34 10.16 20.17 17.35
N LEU A 35 9.19 20.85 17.98
CA LEU A 35 7.83 20.33 18.15
C LEU A 35 7.18 20.03 16.80
N MET A 36 7.26 20.96 15.83
CA MET A 36 6.75 20.72 14.47
C MET A 36 7.46 19.54 13.80
N GLY A 37 8.78 19.43 13.95
CA GLY A 37 9.55 18.30 13.43
C GLY A 37 9.07 16.96 13.98
N VAL A 38 8.85 16.87 15.29
CA VAL A 38 8.35 15.64 15.94
C VAL A 38 6.96 15.26 15.41
N ILE A 39 6.05 16.21 15.27
CA ILE A 39 4.70 15.96 14.74
C ILE A 39 4.76 15.41 13.30
N VAL A 40 5.59 16.00 12.44
CA VAL A 40 5.77 15.54 11.06
C VAL A 40 6.38 14.13 11.01
N LEU A 41 7.34 13.82 11.88
CA LEU A 41 7.96 12.50 11.95
C LEU A 41 6.96 11.42 12.36
N VAL A 42 6.16 11.66 13.41
CA VAL A 42 5.12 10.73 13.86
C VAL A 42 4.07 10.50 12.76
N ASN A 43 3.61 11.56 12.12
CA ASN A 43 2.66 11.46 11.01
C ASN A 43 3.24 10.69 9.83
N SER A 44 4.52 10.92 9.50
CA SER A 44 5.22 10.19 8.43
C SER A 44 5.37 8.70 8.72
N MET A 45 5.64 8.33 9.98
CA MET A 45 5.70 6.91 10.38
C MET A 45 4.32 6.26 10.30
N ALA A 46 3.27 6.92 10.78
CA ALA A 46 1.90 6.42 10.68
C ALA A 46 1.45 6.29 9.21
N LEU A 47 1.85 7.23 8.35
CA LEU A 47 1.54 7.20 6.92
C LEU A 47 2.26 6.03 6.22
N LYS A 48 3.54 5.81 6.53
CA LYS A 48 4.31 4.66 6.01
C LYS A 48 3.75 3.32 6.48
N ALA A 49 3.23 3.24 7.71
CA ALA A 49 2.59 2.03 8.21
C ALA A 49 1.29 1.73 7.44
N LYS A 50 0.46 2.76 7.18
CA LYS A 50 -0.74 2.63 6.35
C LYS A 50 -0.40 2.24 4.91
N GLU A 51 0.65 2.81 4.34
CA GLU A 51 1.10 2.50 2.97
C GLU A 51 1.46 1.01 2.79
N ARG A 52 2.08 0.39 3.82
CA ARG A 52 2.37 -1.05 3.78
C ARG A 52 1.11 -1.90 3.80
N ALA A 53 0.17 -1.57 4.68
CA ALA A 53 -1.11 -2.27 4.76
C ALA A 53 -1.92 -2.17 3.45
N TYR A 54 -1.90 -1.01 2.79
CA TYR A 54 -2.54 -0.84 1.49
C TYR A 54 -1.85 -1.62 0.38
N LYS A 55 -0.52 -1.70 0.37
CA LYS A 55 0.22 -2.52 -0.61
C LYS A 55 -0.07 -4.00 -0.47
N GLU A 56 -0.19 -4.51 0.76
CA GLU A 56 -0.55 -5.90 1.01
C GLU A 56 -1.97 -6.21 0.49
N GLN A 57 -2.94 -5.35 0.78
CA GLN A 57 -4.30 -5.49 0.25
C GLN A 57 -4.34 -5.40 -1.28
N GLU A 58 -3.55 -4.51 -1.89
CA GLU A 58 -3.48 -4.38 -3.34
C GLU A 58 -2.96 -5.66 -4.00
N ILE A 59 -1.92 -6.27 -3.43
CA ILE A 59 -1.36 -7.54 -3.92
C ILE A 59 -2.40 -8.66 -3.79
N GLU A 60 -3.07 -8.77 -2.65
CA GLU A 60 -4.10 -9.78 -2.41
C GLU A 60 -5.26 -9.64 -3.40
N LEU A 61 -5.78 -8.42 -3.57
CA LEU A 61 -6.86 -8.14 -4.51
C LEU A 61 -6.44 -8.39 -5.96
N GLN A 62 -5.24 -8.00 -6.36
CA GLN A 62 -4.73 -8.30 -7.70
C GLN A 62 -4.60 -9.80 -7.94
N GLN A 63 -4.26 -10.58 -6.92
CA GLN A 63 -4.16 -12.02 -7.04
C GLN A 63 -5.55 -12.66 -7.21
N GLN A 64 -6.55 -12.21 -6.46
CA GLN A 64 -7.95 -12.65 -6.62
C GLN A 64 -8.48 -12.31 -8.01
N ILE A 65 -8.22 -11.09 -8.51
CA ILE A 65 -8.64 -10.68 -9.87
C ILE A 65 -8.03 -11.60 -10.92
N LYS A 66 -6.73 -11.91 -10.82
CA LYS A 66 -6.08 -12.81 -11.79
C LYS A 66 -6.64 -14.23 -11.77
N GLU A 67 -6.95 -14.75 -10.58
CA GLU A 67 -7.53 -16.08 -10.44
C GLU A 67 -8.95 -16.13 -11.04
N GLU A 68 -9.77 -15.11 -10.78
CA GLU A 68 -11.10 -14.99 -11.38
C GLU A 68 -11.04 -14.80 -12.90
N GLU A 69 -10.11 -14.00 -13.42
CA GLU A 69 -9.91 -13.86 -14.87
C GLU A 69 -9.49 -15.18 -15.54
N GLN A 70 -8.70 -16.02 -14.84
CA GLN A 70 -8.35 -17.35 -15.34
C GLN A 70 -9.56 -18.27 -15.38
N LYS A 71 -10.35 -18.31 -14.30
CA LYS A 71 -11.60 -19.09 -14.25
C LYS A 71 -12.59 -18.64 -15.32
N ALA A 72 -12.74 -17.33 -15.54
CA ALA A 72 -13.60 -16.80 -16.59
C ALA A 72 -13.17 -17.29 -17.98
N LYS A 73 -11.87 -17.31 -18.28
CA LYS A 73 -11.34 -17.84 -19.55
C LYS A 73 -11.56 -19.35 -19.71
N GLU A 74 -11.50 -20.10 -18.62
CA GLU A 74 -11.79 -21.53 -18.65
C GLU A 74 -13.27 -21.80 -18.90
N ILE A 75 -14.16 -21.01 -18.30
CA ILE A 75 -15.60 -21.07 -18.54
C ILE A 75 -15.92 -20.72 -19.99
N ASP A 76 -15.31 -19.67 -20.54
CA ASP A 76 -15.52 -19.24 -21.95
C ASP A 76 -15.16 -20.36 -22.93
N LYS A 77 -14.02 -21.03 -22.71
CA LYS A 77 -13.62 -22.21 -23.51
C LYS A 77 -14.57 -23.39 -23.36
N LEU A 78 -15.14 -23.57 -22.16
CA LEU A 78 -16.10 -24.63 -21.91
C LEU A 78 -17.41 -24.33 -22.64
N GLU A 79 -17.88 -23.08 -22.62
CA GLU A 79 -19.06 -22.64 -23.37
C GLU A 79 -18.90 -22.92 -24.86
N ASP A 80 -17.75 -22.57 -25.43
CA ASP A 80 -17.41 -22.89 -26.82
C ASP A 80 -17.44 -24.40 -27.09
N TYR A 81 -16.81 -25.22 -26.23
CA TYR A 81 -16.76 -26.69 -26.40
C TYR A 81 -18.15 -27.33 -26.33
N VAL A 82 -18.99 -26.93 -25.38
CA VAL A 82 -20.34 -27.48 -25.20
C VAL A 82 -21.23 -27.21 -26.43
N GLY A 83 -20.95 -26.13 -27.16
CA GLY A 83 -21.62 -25.79 -28.42
C GLY A 83 -21.15 -26.59 -29.66
N THR A 84 -20.12 -27.42 -29.55
CA THR A 84 -19.55 -28.15 -30.69
C THR A 84 -20.20 -29.53 -30.93
N ASP A 85 -20.13 -29.99 -32.18
CA ASP A 85 -20.53 -31.36 -32.56
C ASP A 85 -19.71 -32.43 -31.81
N ALA A 86 -18.46 -32.10 -31.42
CA ALA A 86 -17.62 -32.98 -30.62
C ALA A 86 -18.21 -33.25 -29.22
N TYR A 87 -18.78 -32.23 -28.57
CA TYR A 87 -19.48 -32.41 -27.29
C TYR A 87 -20.72 -33.28 -27.47
N VAL A 88 -21.47 -33.08 -28.55
CA VAL A 88 -22.65 -33.92 -28.86
C VAL A 88 -22.24 -35.38 -29.08
N GLU A 89 -21.13 -35.62 -29.79
CA GLU A 89 -20.58 -36.96 -30.01
C GLU A 89 -20.12 -37.61 -28.70
N ASP A 90 -19.36 -36.91 -27.87
CA ASP A 90 -18.88 -37.41 -26.57
C ASP A 90 -20.06 -37.77 -25.66
N MET A 91 -21.07 -36.90 -25.61
CA MET A 91 -22.29 -37.12 -24.83
C MET A 91 -23.13 -38.27 -25.40
N ALA A 92 -23.21 -38.43 -26.72
CA ALA A 92 -23.89 -39.54 -27.37
C ALA A 92 -23.19 -40.88 -27.12
N ARG A 93 -21.86 -40.89 -27.17
CA ARG A 93 -21.03 -42.07 -26.86
C ARG A 93 -21.14 -42.45 -25.39
N GLU A 94 -21.11 -41.49 -24.47
CA GLU A 94 -21.19 -41.73 -23.02
C GLU A 94 -22.62 -42.10 -22.55
N LYS A 95 -23.64 -41.34 -22.96
CA LYS A 95 -25.02 -41.52 -22.46
C LYS A 95 -25.82 -42.56 -23.24
N LEU A 96 -25.64 -42.61 -24.56
CA LEU A 96 -26.44 -43.46 -25.45
C LEU A 96 -25.65 -44.69 -25.93
N GLY A 97 -24.35 -44.75 -25.66
CA GLY A 97 -23.48 -45.84 -26.12
C GLY A 97 -23.34 -45.87 -27.65
N LEU A 98 -23.58 -44.74 -28.31
CA LEU A 98 -23.50 -44.63 -29.77
C LEU A 98 -22.04 -44.63 -30.20
N VAL A 99 -21.74 -45.37 -31.26
CA VAL A 99 -20.42 -45.48 -31.88
C VAL A 99 -20.58 -45.40 -33.38
N TYR A 100 -19.53 -44.97 -34.08
CA TYR A 100 -19.56 -44.93 -35.55
C TYR A 100 -19.56 -46.35 -36.14
N GLU A 101 -20.09 -46.49 -37.36
CA GLU A 101 -20.25 -47.79 -38.02
C GLU A 101 -18.91 -48.54 -38.21
N ASP A 102 -17.80 -47.82 -38.24
CA ASP A 102 -16.44 -48.32 -38.42
C ASP A 102 -15.64 -48.52 -37.11
N GLU A 103 -16.24 -48.25 -35.93
CA GLU A 103 -15.59 -48.42 -34.62
C GLU A 103 -15.78 -49.84 -34.02
N ILE A 104 -14.70 -50.44 -33.50
CA ILE A 104 -14.73 -51.76 -32.83
C ILE A 104 -14.66 -51.58 -31.30
N ILE A 105 -15.71 -51.99 -30.57
CA ILE A 105 -15.77 -51.89 -29.11
C ILE A 105 -15.10 -53.11 -28.42
N PHE A 106 -14.11 -52.85 -27.56
CA PHE A 106 -13.53 -53.86 -26.66
C PHE A 106 -14.11 -53.72 -25.24
N LYS A 107 -14.83 -54.74 -24.76
CA LYS A 107 -15.25 -54.82 -23.35
C LYS A 107 -14.24 -55.63 -22.54
N ALA A 108 -13.81 -55.11 -21.39
CA ALA A 108 -12.99 -55.86 -20.44
C ALA A 108 -13.76 -57.06 -19.89
N LYS A 109 -13.05 -58.18 -19.69
CA LYS A 109 -13.61 -59.47 -19.26
C LYS A 109 -13.93 -59.50 -17.77
#